data_AF-A0A2G5BFJ8-F1
#
_entry.id   AF-A0A2G5BFJ8-F1
#
_cell.length_a   1.000
_cell.length_b   1.000
_cell.length_c   1.000
_cell.angle_alpha   90.00
_cell.angle_beta   90.00
_cell.angle_gamma   90.00
#
_symmetry.space_group_name_H-M   'P 1'
#
loop_
_entity.id
_entity.type
_entity.pdbx_description
1 polymer ?
#
loop_
_entity_poly.entity_id
_entity_poly.type
_entity_poly.pdbx_seq_one_letter_code
_entity_poly.pdbx_strand_id
1 'polypeptide(L)' 'MSVFIPTQRLRGTLRYLGPIDGKHGIWAGVELDEAGMGKNDGSVAGRAYFSCPPNSGIFVAPSKV' A
#
# COMPACT_ATOMS: atom_id res chain seq x y z
N MET A 1 8.74 8.22 3.71
CA MET A 1 8.80 8.86 2.38
C MET A 1 7.37 9.05 1.90
N SER A 2 6.92 10.29 1.69
CA SER A 2 5.56 10.55 1.18
C SER A 2 5.48 10.28 -0.32
N VAL A 3 4.31 9.84 -0.76
CA VAL A 3 4.02 9.41 -2.12
C VAL A 3 2.65 9.90 -2.56
N PHE A 4 2.46 10.06 -3.88
CA PHE A 4 1.18 10.44 -4.46
C PHE A 4 0.80 9.43 -5.53
N ILE A 5 -0.35 8.78 -5.39
CA ILE A 5 -0.86 7.78 -6.33
C ILE A 5 -1.77 8.49 -7.34
N PRO A 6 -1.29 8.87 -8.54
CA PRO A 6 -2.01 9.83 -9.40
C PRO A 6 -3.32 9.27 -9.92
N THR A 7 -3.36 7.96 -10.20
CA THR A 7 -4.54 7.28 -10.72
C THR A 7 -5.72 7.24 -9.74
N GLN A 8 -5.45 7.39 -8.43
CA GLN A 8 -6.47 7.41 -7.40
C GLN A 8 -6.60 8.78 -6.72
N ARG A 9 -5.71 9.73 -7.04
CA ARG A 9 -5.59 11.04 -6.39
C ARG A 9 -5.39 10.95 -4.87
N LEU A 10 -4.70 9.90 -4.42
CA LEU A 10 -4.45 9.66 -2.99
C LEU A 10 -3.02 10.01 -2.63
N ARG A 11 -2.83 10.50 -1.40
CA ARG A 11 -1.52 10.72 -0.78
C ARG A 11 -1.31 9.73 0.36
N GLY A 12 -0.06 9.39 0.60
CA GLY A 12 0.29 8.48 1.67
C GLY A 12 1.78 8.43 1.93
N THR A 13 2.16 7.49 2.77
CA THR A 13 3.54 7.20 3.13
C THR A 13 3.90 5.78 2.68
N LEU A 14 5.01 5.64 1.95
CA LEU A 14 5.56 4.34 1.59
C LEU A 14 6.02 3.62 2.87
N ARG A 15 5.44 2.44 3.12
CA ARG A 15 5.76 1.57 4.26
C ARG A 15 6.46 0.29 3.86
N TYR A 16 6.26 -0.16 2.61
CA TYR A 16 6.82 -1.39 2.09
C TYR A 16 7.20 -1.24 0.62
N LEU A 17 8.33 -1.80 0.20
CA LEU A 17 8.72 -1.93 -1.20
C LEU A 17 9.39 -3.29 -1.40
N GLY A 18 8.68 -4.24 -2.02
CA GLY A 18 9.20 -5.60 -2.15
C GLY A 18 8.20 -6.59 -2.77
N PRO A 19 8.55 -7.88 -2.84
CA PRO A 19 7.68 -8.93 -3.35
C PRO A 19 6.53 -9.25 -2.38
N ILE A 20 5.39 -9.68 -2.92
CA ILE A 20 4.24 -10.15 -2.13
C ILE A 20 3.98 -11.60 -2.52
N ASP A 21 3.76 -12.47 -1.52
CA ASP A 21 3.42 -13.87 -1.74
C ASP A 21 2.21 -14.01 -2.67
N GLY A 22 2.33 -14.89 -3.67
CA GLY A 22 1.28 -15.11 -4.66
C GLY A 22 1.08 -13.97 -5.65
N LYS A 23 1.91 -12.92 -5.63
CA LYS A 23 1.91 -11.85 -6.64
C LYS A 23 3.27 -11.74 -7.32
N HIS A 24 3.25 -11.60 -8.63
CA HIS A 24 4.48 -11.36 -9.40
C HIS A 24 4.96 -9.92 -9.25
N GLY A 25 6.29 -9.75 -9.24
CA GLY A 25 6.95 -8.45 -9.25
C GLY A 25 7.07 -7.78 -7.89
N ILE A 26 7.52 -6.52 -7.93
CA ILE A 26 7.68 -5.65 -6.75
C ILE A 26 6.42 -4.82 -6.57
N TRP A 27 6.05 -4.61 -5.30
CA TRP A 27 4.88 -3.85 -4.88
C TRP A 27 5.26 -2.78 -3.88
N ALA A 28 4.65 -1.61 -4.02
CA ALA A 28 4.71 -0.53 -3.06
C ALA A 28 3.49 -0.63 -2.13
N GLY A 29 3.74 -0.91 -0.85
CA GLY A 29 2.76 -0.82 0.22
C GLY A 29 2.75 0.59 0.79
N VAL A 30 1.61 1.26 0.68
CA VAL A 30 1.43 2.66 1.07
C VAL A 30 0.35 2.72 2.14
N GLU A 31 0.65 3.37 3.25
CA GLU A 31 -0.36 3.83 4.21
C GLU A 31 -0.89 5.18 3.73
N LEU A 32 -2.19 5.29 3.53
CA LEU A 32 -2.84 6.50 3.06
C LEU A 32 -3.02 7.51 4.18
N ASP A 33 -2.88 8.80 3.85
CA ASP A 33 -3.03 9.88 4.83
C ASP A 33 -4.48 10.00 5.33
N GLU A 34 -5.46 9.67 4.48
CA GLU A 34 -6.88 9.64 4.83
C GLU A 34 -7.33 8.20 5.15
N ALA A 35 -7.77 7.98 6.39
CA ALA A 35 -8.21 6.68 6.86
C ALA A 35 -9.49 6.21 6.14
N GLY A 36 -9.57 4.91 5.85
CA GLY A 36 -10.73 4.31 5.17
C GLY A 36 -10.70 4.40 3.64
N MET A 37 -9.73 5.10 3.05
CA MET A 37 -9.56 5.18 1.57
C MET A 37 -8.72 4.05 0.96
N GLY A 38 -8.21 3.16 1.81
CA GLY A 38 -7.39 2.02 1.45
C GLY A 38 -8.20 0.75 1.22
N LYS A 39 -7.50 -0.38 1.17
CA LYS A 39 -8.07 -1.71 0.88
C LYS A 39 -7.64 -2.79 1.86
N ASN A 40 -6.66 -2.50 2.72
CA ASN A 40 -6.09 -3.45 3.67
C ASN A 40 -5.54 -2.70 4.89
N ASP A 41 -5.01 -3.45 5.84
CA ASP A 41 -4.34 -3.03 7.07
C ASP A 41 -2.81 -3.23 7.00
N GLY A 42 -2.28 -3.39 5.79
CA GLY A 42 -0.88 -3.76 5.53
C GLY A 42 -0.63 -5.25 5.36
N SER A 43 -1.69 -6.08 5.40
CA SER A 43 -1.64 -7.51 5.12
C SER A 43 -2.20 -7.89 3.75
N VAL A 44 -1.74 -9.02 3.21
CA VAL A 44 -2.30 -9.70 2.03
C VAL A 44 -2.41 -11.19 2.35
N ALA A 45 -3.61 -11.76 2.19
CA ALA A 45 -3.88 -13.18 2.44
C ALA A 45 -3.41 -13.66 3.83
N GLY A 46 -3.60 -12.84 4.86
CA GLY A 46 -3.23 -13.17 6.25
C GLY A 46 -1.75 -12.97 6.59
N ARG A 47 -0.89 -12.62 5.61
CA ARG A 47 0.51 -12.26 5.84
C ARG A 47 0.67 -10.74 5.93
N ALA A 48 1.26 -10.25 7.01
CA ALA A 48 1.59 -8.84 7.19
C ALA A 48 2.90 -8.46 6.48
N TYR A 49 2.89 -7.32 5.78
CA TYR A 49 4.07 -6.71 5.15
C TYR A 49 4.40 -5.35 5.78
N PHE A 50 3.38 -4.64 6.23
CA PHE A 50 3.45 -3.49 7.12
C PHE A 50 2.20 -3.45 7.99
N SER A 51 2.06 -2.44 8.85
CA SER A 51 0.89 -2.24 9.70
C SER A 51 0.34 -0.84 9.51
N CYS A 52 -0.98 -0.72 9.38
CA CYS A 52 -1.73 0.53 9.41
C CYS A 52 -3.18 0.26 9.88
N PRO A 53 -4.00 1.30 10.11
CA PRO A 53 -5.41 1.09 10.44
C PRO A 53 -6.17 0.31 9.35
N PRO A 54 -7.27 -0.38 9.71
CA PRO A 54 -8.10 -1.08 8.74
C PRO A 54 -8.56 -0.18 7.61
N ASN A 55 -8.48 -0.68 6.37
CA ASN A 55 -8.82 0.07 5.16
C ASN A 55 -8.00 1.36 4.98
N SER A 56 -6.75 1.40 5.44
CA SER A 56 -5.86 2.56 5.23
C SER A 56 -4.61 2.19 4.43
N GLY A 57 -4.35 0.90 4.17
CA GLY A 57 -3.24 0.42 3.36
C GLY A 57 -3.65 0.15 1.92
N ILE A 58 -2.72 0.36 0.98
CA ILE A 58 -2.87 -0.07 -0.41
C ILE A 58 -1.55 -0.63 -0.95
N PHE A 59 -1.65 -1.67 -1.78
CA PHE A 59 -0.51 -2.16 -2.57
C PHE A 59 -0.72 -1.77 -4.03
N VAL A 60 0.26 -1.05 -4.60
CA VAL A 60 0.28 -0.66 -6.01
C VAL A 60 1.60 -1.04 -6.66
N ALA A 61 1.62 -1.13 -7.99
CA ALA A 61 2.89 -1.27 -8.70
C ALA A 61 3.75 -0.01 -8.46
N PRO A 62 5.08 -0.13 -8.27
CA PRO A 62 5.96 1.01 -8.00
C PRO A 62 5.87 2.13 -9.06
N SER A 63 5.54 1.80 -10.30
CA SER A 63 5.32 2.78 -11.38
C SER A 63 4.05 3.62 -11.25
N LYS A 64 3.20 3.36 -10.26
CA LYS A 64 1.95 4.08 -9.97
C LYS A 64 2.07 5.05 -8.81
N VAL A 65 3.26 5.17 -8.25
CA VAL A 65 3.62 5.96 -7.06
C VAL A 65 4.41 7.20 -7.47
#